data_AF-A0A1N6NFK6-F1
#
_entry.id   AF-A0A1N6NFK6-F1
#
_cell.length_a   1.000
_cell.length_b   1.000
_cell.length_c   1.000
_cell.angle_alpha   90.00
_cell.angle_beta   90.00
_cell.angle_gamma   90.00
#
_symmetry.space_group_name_H-M   'P 1'
#
loop_
_entity.id
_entity.type
_entity.pdbx_description
1 polymer ?
#
loop_
_entity_poly.entity_id
_entity_poly.type
_entity_poly.pdbx_seq_one_letter_code
_entity_poly.pdbx_strand_id
1 'polypeptide(L)'
;MSNTFSKIRNAIDLFRSIDFDQLSAISQKVDLPKLMQNFSKLDDKQLGGLMKMFDPNKKKKELPPIDGDFYDIYHTLSPEQREIQLKVRAFMEKEVKPLVNHYWLRDEFPVELIPKFQKLDICGVTYEGYGCPGMPFLMEGVLAMEMARVDASIATFFGVQSGLSMGSIYNAEV
;
A
#
# COMPACT_ATOMS: atom_id res chain seq x y z
N MET A 1 -61.96 6.53 7.22
CA MET A 1 -61.87 5.07 7.02
C MET A 1 -60.91 4.64 5.88
N SER A 2 -60.42 5.54 5.01
CA SER A 2 -59.47 5.19 3.93
C SER A 2 -58.06 4.79 4.39
N ASN A 3 -57.66 5.22 5.59
CA ASN A 3 -56.28 5.10 6.07
C ASN A 3 -55.91 3.67 6.55
N THR A 4 -56.90 2.85 6.93
CA THR A 4 -56.67 1.48 7.44
C THR A 4 -56.49 0.49 6.29
N PHE A 5 -57.31 0.62 5.24
CA PHE A 5 -57.25 -0.25 4.06
C PHE A 5 -55.93 -0.07 3.28
N SER A 6 -55.45 1.17 3.18
CA SER A 6 -54.16 1.49 2.53
C SER A 6 -52.97 0.87 3.29
N LYS A 7 -52.97 0.93 4.63
CA LYS A 7 -51.94 0.31 5.47
C LYS A 7 -51.90 -1.22 5.32
N ILE A 8 -53.07 -1.86 5.28
CA ILE A 8 -53.16 -3.32 5.10
C ILE A 8 -52.63 -3.72 3.72
N ARG A 9 -52.98 -2.97 2.67
CA ARG A 9 -52.45 -3.21 1.32
C ARG A 9 -50.94 -3.07 1.26
N ASN A 10 -50.39 -1.98 1.82
CA ASN A 10 -48.95 -1.76 1.87
C ASN A 10 -48.20 -2.84 2.68
N ALA A 11 -48.79 -3.34 3.76
CA ALA A 11 -48.21 -4.43 4.54
C ALA A 11 -48.18 -5.75 3.75
N ILE A 12 -49.24 -6.05 2.99
CA ILE A 12 -49.30 -7.23 2.11
C ILE A 12 -48.27 -7.13 0.98
N ASP A 13 -48.16 -5.96 0.36
CA ASP A 13 -47.20 -5.73 -0.72
C ASP A 13 -45.75 -5.81 -0.20
N LEU A 14 -45.47 -5.25 1.00
CA LEU A 14 -44.17 -5.39 1.65
C LEU A 14 -43.85 -6.86 1.93
N PHE A 15 -44.79 -7.62 2.51
CA PHE A 15 -44.62 -9.04 2.82
C PHE A 15 -44.33 -9.89 1.58
N ARG A 16 -44.91 -9.54 0.43
CA ARG A 16 -44.63 -10.20 -0.85
C ARG A 16 -43.26 -9.86 -1.44
N SER A 17 -42.72 -8.68 -1.12
CA SER A 17 -41.45 -8.19 -1.66
C SER A 17 -40.22 -8.58 -0.84
N ILE A 18 -40.41 -9.03 0.41
CA ILE A 18 -39.33 -9.42 1.30
C ILE A 18 -38.91 -10.87 1.01
N ASP A 19 -37.62 -11.06 0.78
CA ASP A 19 -36.98 -12.38 0.76
C ASP A 19 -36.75 -12.86 2.21
N PHE A 20 -37.52 -13.86 2.62
CA PHE A 20 -37.48 -14.38 3.99
C PHE A 20 -36.19 -15.14 4.33
N ASP A 21 -35.50 -15.69 3.33
CA ASP A 21 -34.23 -16.37 3.55
C ASP A 21 -33.13 -15.35 3.87
N GLN A 22 -33.11 -14.24 3.12
CA GLN A 22 -32.21 -13.11 3.41
C GLN A 22 -32.54 -12.45 4.76
N LEU A 23 -33.82 -12.25 5.06
CA LEU A 23 -34.25 -11.68 6.34
C LEU A 23 -33.81 -12.55 7.53
N SER A 24 -33.94 -13.87 7.39
CA SER A 24 -33.51 -14.85 8.40
C SER A 24 -31.99 -14.77 8.64
N ALA A 25 -31.20 -14.74 7.56
CA ALA A 25 -29.74 -14.61 7.65
C ALA A 25 -29.28 -13.32 8.34
N ILE A 26 -29.99 -12.21 8.14
CA ILE A 26 -29.71 -10.93 8.81
C ILE A 26 -30.12 -10.99 10.29
N SER A 27 -31.29 -11.56 10.59
CA SER A 27 -31.83 -11.65 11.96
C SER A 27 -30.93 -12.44 12.92
N GLN A 28 -30.18 -13.42 12.40
CA GLN A 28 -29.22 -14.19 13.19
C GLN A 28 -28.00 -13.37 13.65
N LYS A 29 -27.68 -12.30 12.91
CA LYS A 29 -26.49 -11.47 13.16
C LYS A 29 -26.84 -10.13 13.81
N VAL A 30 -28.07 -9.65 13.65
CA VAL A 30 -28.48 -8.31 14.06
C VAL A 30 -29.90 -8.30 14.61
N ASP A 31 -30.10 -7.54 15.69
CA ASP A 31 -31.42 -7.25 16.26
C ASP A 31 -32.22 -6.33 15.32
N LEU A 32 -33.15 -6.93 14.57
CA LEU A 32 -34.00 -6.24 13.60
C LEU A 32 -34.87 -5.14 14.23
N PRO A 33 -35.60 -5.37 15.35
CA PRO A 33 -36.33 -4.30 16.04
C PRO A 33 -35.46 -3.09 16.39
N LYS A 34 -34.29 -3.32 16.98
CA LYS A 34 -33.37 -2.24 17.36
C LYS A 34 -32.81 -1.52 16.13
N LEU A 35 -32.53 -2.25 15.05
CA LEU A 35 -32.06 -1.70 13.78
C LEU A 35 -33.13 -0.81 13.13
N MET A 36 -34.37 -1.28 13.05
CA MET A 36 -35.50 -0.47 12.55
C MET A 36 -35.72 0.79 13.38
N GLN A 37 -35.59 0.68 14.71
CA GLN A 37 -35.71 1.83 15.61
C GLN A 37 -34.58 2.85 15.38
N ASN A 38 -33.36 2.40 15.13
CA ASN A 38 -32.23 3.28 14.81
C ASN A 38 -32.38 3.92 13.44
N PHE A 39 -32.80 3.18 12.41
CA PHE A 39 -33.06 3.71 11.07
C PHE A 39 -34.17 4.76 11.07
N SER A 40 -35.21 4.57 11.91
CA SER A 40 -36.32 5.53 12.02
C SER A 40 -35.92 6.88 12.63
N LYS A 41 -34.77 6.96 13.32
CA LYS A 41 -34.24 8.18 13.93
C LYS A 41 -33.30 8.97 13.01
N LEU A 42 -32.92 8.39 11.87
CA LEU A 42 -32.02 9.03 10.91
C LEU A 42 -32.80 9.99 10.00
N ASP A 43 -32.16 11.09 9.63
CA ASP A 43 -32.71 12.00 8.62
C ASP A 43 -32.49 11.48 7.18
N ASP A 44 -33.14 12.11 6.21
CA ASP A 44 -33.08 11.71 4.80
C ASP A 44 -31.65 11.76 4.22
N LYS A 45 -30.80 12.68 4.70
CA LYS A 45 -29.41 12.80 4.24
C LYS A 45 -28.56 11.65 4.77
N GLN A 46 -28.74 11.29 6.03
CA GLN A 46 -28.06 10.17 6.69
C GLN A 46 -28.49 8.84 6.06
N LEU A 47 -29.79 8.64 5.83
CA LEU A 47 -30.31 7.46 5.13
C LEU A 47 -29.75 7.36 3.71
N GLY A 48 -29.74 8.47 2.96
CA GLY A 48 -29.15 8.51 1.62
C GLY A 48 -27.63 8.21 1.62
N GLY A 49 -26.90 8.66 2.64
CA GLY A 49 -25.48 8.36 2.82
C GLY A 49 -25.22 6.87 3.08
N LEU A 50 -26.00 6.26 3.97
CA LEU A 50 -25.91 4.83 4.27
C LEU A 50 -26.28 3.97 3.05
N MET A 51 -27.35 4.30 2.34
CA MET A 51 -27.73 3.59 1.11
C MET A 51 -26.62 3.64 0.05
N LYS A 52 -25.96 4.80 -0.11
CA LYS A 52 -24.77 4.95 -0.98
C LYS A 52 -23.53 4.24 -0.45
N MET A 53 -23.49 3.82 0.82
CA MET A 53 -22.38 3.05 1.39
C MET A 53 -22.60 1.55 1.17
N PHE A 54 -23.85 1.10 1.23
CA PHE A 54 -24.23 -0.29 0.99
C PHE A 54 -24.44 -0.65 -0.48
N ASP A 55 -24.43 0.32 -1.39
CA ASP A 55 -24.54 0.08 -2.84
C ASP A 55 -23.35 -0.79 -3.33
N PRO A 56 -23.61 -2.06 -3.70
CA PRO A 56 -22.57 -2.97 -4.16
C PRO A 56 -21.99 -2.57 -5.53
N ASN A 57 -22.69 -1.71 -6.28
CA ASN A 57 -22.25 -1.23 -7.59
C ASN A 57 -21.37 0.02 -7.50
N LYS A 58 -21.17 0.57 -6.31
CA LYS A 58 -20.31 1.73 -6.12
C LYS A 58 -18.85 1.33 -6.34
N LYS A 59 -18.31 1.71 -7.51
CA LYS A 59 -16.88 1.57 -7.81
C LYS A 59 -16.06 2.25 -6.72
N LYS A 60 -15.15 1.52 -6.07
CA LYS A 60 -14.14 2.14 -5.20
C LYS A 60 -13.37 3.15 -6.04
N LYS A 61 -13.30 4.39 -5.58
CA LYS A 61 -12.47 5.41 -6.23
C LYS A 61 -11.02 5.00 -6.03
N GLU A 62 -10.39 4.52 -7.10
CA GLU A 62 -8.94 4.32 -7.10
C GLU A 62 -8.28 5.69 -7.00
N LEU A 63 -7.42 5.85 -6.00
CA LEU A 63 -6.59 7.04 -5.90
C LEU A 63 -5.50 6.96 -6.97
N PRO A 64 -5.08 8.10 -7.54
CA PRO A 64 -3.90 8.10 -8.40
C PRO A 64 -2.69 7.54 -7.63
N PRO A 65 -1.72 6.95 -8.34
CA PRO A 65 -0.46 6.57 -7.71
C PRO A 65 0.16 7.80 -7.04
N ILE A 66 0.78 7.58 -5.87
CA ILE A 66 1.51 8.65 -5.17
C ILE A 66 2.72 8.99 -6.02
N ASP A 67 2.76 10.21 -6.51
CA ASP A 67 3.94 10.78 -7.15
C ASP A 67 4.71 11.61 -6.11
N GLY A 68 5.87 11.09 -5.70
CA GLY A 68 6.76 11.76 -4.75
C GLY A 68 7.78 12.67 -5.45
N ASP A 69 7.91 12.60 -6.77
CA ASP A 69 8.92 13.36 -7.53
C ASP A 69 8.30 14.59 -8.20
N PHE A 70 7.88 15.55 -7.38
CA PHE A 70 7.19 16.75 -7.87
C PHE A 70 8.03 17.64 -8.80
N TYR A 71 9.35 17.51 -8.74
CA TYR A 71 10.30 18.28 -9.56
C TYR A 71 10.91 17.46 -10.69
N ASP A 72 10.38 16.26 -10.97
CA ASP A 72 10.88 15.38 -12.03
C ASP A 72 12.41 15.17 -11.93
N ILE A 73 12.95 15.06 -10.72
CA ILE A 73 14.39 14.90 -10.48
C ILE A 73 14.93 13.68 -11.23
N TYR A 74 14.12 12.62 -11.38
CA TYR A 74 14.56 11.44 -12.10
C TYR A 74 14.75 11.66 -13.61
N HIS A 75 14.16 12.71 -14.20
CA HIS A 75 14.40 13.08 -15.60
C HIS A 75 15.80 13.65 -15.83
N THR A 76 16.48 14.07 -14.77
CA THR A 76 17.87 14.56 -14.85
C THR A 76 18.90 13.43 -14.91
N LEU A 77 18.47 12.19 -14.64
CA LEU A 77 19.32 11.01 -14.69
C LEU A 77 19.61 10.60 -16.14
N SER A 78 20.83 10.10 -16.37
CA SER A 78 21.15 9.44 -17.65
C SER A 78 20.27 8.18 -17.85
N PRO A 79 20.12 7.68 -19.09
CA PRO A 79 19.36 6.45 -19.34
C PRO A 79 19.85 5.25 -18.49
N GLU A 80 21.16 5.10 -18.35
CA GLU A 80 21.79 4.04 -17.54
C GLU A 80 21.49 4.21 -16.03
N GLN A 81 21.61 5.43 -15.51
CA GLN A 81 21.28 5.75 -14.12
C GLN A 81 19.79 5.49 -13.84
N ARG A 82 18.91 5.85 -14.77
CA ARG A 82 17.47 5.60 -14.70
C ARG A 82 17.16 4.10 -14.72
N GLU A 83 17.88 3.31 -15.50
CA GLU A 83 17.72 1.85 -15.51
C GLU A 83 18.04 1.23 -14.15
N ILE A 84 19.17 1.60 -13.54
CA ILE A 84 19.57 1.11 -12.21
C ILE A 84 18.55 1.54 -11.15
N GLN A 85 18.12 2.80 -11.19
CA GLN A 85 17.10 3.32 -10.27
C GLN A 85 15.77 2.54 -10.39
N LEU A 86 15.30 2.24 -11.60
CA LEU A 86 14.08 1.45 -11.83
C LEU A 86 14.27 -0.02 -11.43
N LYS A 87 15.45 -0.59 -11.63
CA LYS A 87 15.81 -1.94 -11.16
C LYS A 87 15.67 -2.05 -9.65
N VAL A 88 16.23 -1.09 -8.90
CA VAL A 88 16.11 -1.04 -7.44
C VAL A 88 14.67 -0.80 -7.00
N ARG A 89 13.94 0.11 -7.65
CA ARG A 89 12.51 0.33 -7.38
C ARG A 89 11.70 -0.97 -7.51
N ALA A 90 11.89 -1.68 -8.62
CA ALA A 90 11.19 -2.93 -8.89
C ALA A 90 11.54 -4.01 -7.87
N PHE A 91 12.81 -4.11 -7.47
CA PHE A 91 13.23 -5.02 -6.41
C PHE A 91 12.55 -4.70 -5.08
N MET A 92 12.58 -3.44 -4.65
CA MET A 92 11.96 -3.03 -3.40
C MET A 92 10.46 -3.31 -3.38
N GLU A 93 9.76 -3.08 -4.50
CA GLU A 93 8.32 -3.35 -4.59
C GLU A 93 7.96 -4.83 -4.67
N LYS A 94 8.76 -5.65 -5.38
CA LYS A 94 8.44 -7.06 -5.61
C LYS A 94 8.97 -7.99 -4.53
N GLU A 95 10.16 -7.72 -4.03
CA GLU A 95 10.86 -8.61 -3.11
C GLU A 95 10.75 -8.13 -1.66
N VAL A 96 10.85 -6.82 -1.40
CA VAL A 96 10.92 -6.28 -0.03
C VAL A 96 9.54 -5.97 0.53
N LYS A 97 8.73 -5.19 -0.20
CA LYS A 97 7.40 -4.72 0.24
C LYS A 97 6.47 -5.84 0.76
N PRO A 98 6.42 -7.05 0.17
CA PRO A 98 5.54 -8.11 0.68
C PRO A 98 5.99 -8.70 2.03
N LEU A 99 7.27 -8.60 2.37
CA LEU A 99 7.88 -9.26 3.52
C LEU A 99 8.09 -8.31 4.70
N VAL A 100 8.41 -7.04 4.42
CA VAL A 100 9.04 -6.15 5.40
C VAL A 100 8.18 -5.87 6.63
N ASN A 101 6.86 -5.75 6.49
CA ASN A 101 5.97 -5.55 7.64
C ASN A 101 6.01 -6.74 8.62
N HIS A 102 6.15 -7.97 8.11
CA HIS A 102 6.22 -9.16 8.96
C HIS A 102 7.51 -9.19 9.80
N TYR A 103 8.61 -8.72 9.22
CA TYR A 103 9.90 -8.61 9.90
C TYR A 103 9.95 -7.44 10.87
N TRP A 104 9.43 -6.29 10.45
CA TRP A 104 9.36 -5.09 11.28
C TRP A 104 8.58 -5.33 12.57
N LEU A 105 7.44 -6.01 12.51
CA LEU A 105 6.62 -6.33 13.69
C LEU A 105 7.29 -7.28 14.70
N ARG A 106 8.38 -7.94 14.32
CA ARG A 106 9.09 -8.93 15.14
C ARG A 106 10.49 -8.46 15.53
N ASP A 107 10.88 -7.25 15.14
CA ASP A 107 12.25 -6.73 15.31
C ASP A 107 13.31 -7.67 14.71
N GLU A 108 12.98 -8.34 13.60
CA GLU A 108 13.86 -9.28 12.90
C GLU A 108 14.37 -8.69 11.57
N PHE A 109 15.50 -9.18 11.08
CA PHE A 109 16.02 -8.83 9.75
C PHE A 109 15.75 -9.94 8.72
N PRO A 110 15.24 -9.62 7.52
CA PRO A 110 14.97 -10.58 6.44
C PRO A 110 16.27 -11.05 5.76
N VAL A 111 16.98 -11.99 6.37
CA VAL A 111 18.25 -12.54 5.87
C VAL A 111 18.13 -13.18 4.48
N GLU A 112 16.95 -13.67 4.11
CA GLU A 112 16.65 -14.21 2.78
C GLU A 112 16.75 -13.16 1.65
N LEU A 113 16.73 -11.87 1.99
CA LEU A 113 16.93 -10.80 1.02
C LEU A 113 18.40 -10.61 0.67
N ILE A 114 19.35 -11.01 1.52
CA ILE A 114 20.79 -10.75 1.30
C ILE A 114 21.29 -11.30 -0.04
N PRO A 115 21.02 -12.58 -0.42
CA PRO A 115 21.48 -13.09 -1.72
C PRO A 115 20.79 -12.41 -2.90
N LYS A 116 19.56 -11.91 -2.74
CA LYS A 116 18.87 -11.18 -3.80
C LYS A 116 19.41 -9.75 -3.94
N PHE A 117 19.75 -9.13 -2.82
CA PHE A 117 20.39 -7.84 -2.74
C PHE A 117 21.77 -7.87 -3.39
N GLN A 118 22.57 -8.91 -3.13
CA GLN A 118 23.85 -9.15 -3.79
C GLN A 118 23.71 -9.17 -5.32
N LYS A 119 22.68 -9.85 -5.86
CA LYS A 119 22.43 -9.92 -7.31
C LYS A 119 22.03 -8.59 -7.95
N LEU A 120 21.63 -7.59 -7.15
CA LEU A 120 21.38 -6.25 -7.69
C LEU A 120 22.66 -5.57 -8.11
N ASP A 121 23.77 -5.91 -7.46
CA ASP A 121 25.12 -5.39 -7.72
C ASP A 121 25.19 -3.86 -7.60
N ILE A 122 24.74 -3.36 -6.44
CA ILE A 122 24.62 -1.93 -6.14
C ILE A 122 25.41 -1.50 -4.90
N CYS A 123 25.98 -2.42 -4.13
CA CYS A 123 26.84 -2.05 -3.00
C CYS A 123 28.15 -1.46 -3.50
N GLY A 124 28.59 -0.35 -2.92
CA GLY A 124 29.75 0.39 -3.43
C GLY A 124 29.49 1.02 -4.78
N VAL A 125 28.24 1.42 -5.06
CA VAL A 125 27.82 1.97 -6.38
C VAL A 125 28.73 3.09 -6.86
N THR A 126 29.36 3.83 -5.94
CA THR A 126 30.24 4.96 -6.21
C THR A 126 31.72 4.63 -6.39
N TYR A 127 32.13 3.40 -6.10
CA TYR A 127 33.55 3.01 -6.07
C TYR A 127 34.01 2.44 -7.41
N GLU A 128 35.26 2.73 -7.78
CA GLU A 128 35.90 2.19 -8.97
C GLU A 128 36.74 0.96 -8.63
N GLY A 129 36.83 -0.02 -9.55
CA GLY A 129 37.54 -1.27 -9.29
C GLY A 129 36.78 -2.23 -8.37
N TYR A 130 37.42 -3.30 -7.90
CA TYR A 130 36.84 -4.31 -6.98
C TYR A 130 35.53 -4.98 -7.43
N GLY A 131 35.17 -4.86 -8.72
CA GLY A 131 33.88 -5.27 -9.25
C GLY A 131 32.72 -4.31 -8.93
N CYS A 132 33.02 -3.09 -8.44
CA CYS A 132 32.04 -2.06 -8.13
C CYS A 132 31.62 -1.25 -9.37
N PRO A 133 30.40 -0.65 -9.39
CA PRO A 133 29.85 0.02 -10.56
C PRO A 133 30.52 1.33 -11.02
N GLY A 134 31.24 2.06 -10.16
CA GLY A 134 31.90 3.32 -10.54
C GLY A 134 30.97 4.47 -10.95
N MET A 135 29.77 4.56 -10.37
CA MET A 135 28.78 5.59 -10.68
C MET A 135 29.00 6.89 -9.90
N PRO A 136 28.41 8.03 -10.31
CA PRO A 136 28.47 9.26 -9.54
C PRO A 136 27.83 9.12 -8.15
N PHE A 137 28.32 9.89 -7.16
CA PHE A 137 27.76 9.94 -5.79
C PHE A 137 26.27 10.25 -5.72
N LEU A 138 25.73 10.93 -6.73
CA LEU A 138 24.29 11.13 -6.89
C LEU A 138 23.51 9.80 -6.83
N MET A 139 24.05 8.74 -7.43
CA MET A 139 23.39 7.44 -7.49
C MET A 139 23.25 6.79 -6.12
N GLU A 140 24.24 6.92 -5.23
CA GLU A 140 24.11 6.43 -3.84
C GLU A 140 22.84 6.98 -3.17
N GLY A 141 22.62 8.30 -3.30
CA GLY A 141 21.44 8.98 -2.78
C GLY A 141 20.14 8.57 -3.46
N VAL A 142 20.14 8.46 -4.79
CA VAL A 142 18.97 8.01 -5.56
C VAL A 142 18.54 6.60 -5.17
N LEU A 143 19.50 5.68 -5.03
CA LEU A 143 19.20 4.30 -4.62
C LEU A 143 18.72 4.23 -3.17
N ALA A 144 19.33 5.01 -2.27
CA ALA A 144 18.86 5.13 -0.89
C ALA A 144 17.42 5.65 -0.81
N MET A 145 17.05 6.64 -1.64
CA MET A 145 15.67 7.14 -1.73
C MET A 145 14.68 6.07 -2.19
N GLU A 146 15.03 5.28 -3.22
CA GLU A 146 14.17 4.19 -3.69
C GLU A 146 13.94 3.11 -2.64
N MET A 147 14.98 2.80 -1.86
CA MET A 147 14.87 1.84 -0.76
C MET A 147 14.02 2.39 0.38
N ALA A 148 14.31 3.62 0.82
CA ALA A 148 13.63 4.25 1.95
C ALA A 148 12.14 4.48 1.70
N ARG A 149 11.72 4.61 0.42
CA ARG A 149 10.30 4.67 0.05
C ARG A 149 9.51 3.41 0.45
N VAL A 150 10.18 2.26 0.52
CA VAL A 150 9.55 0.98 0.90
C VAL A 150 9.87 0.61 2.34
N ASP A 151 11.14 0.70 2.75
CA ASP A 151 11.56 0.41 4.12
C ASP A 151 12.88 1.11 4.49
N ALA A 152 12.88 1.76 5.66
CA ALA A 152 14.03 2.49 6.17
C ALA A 152 15.15 1.57 6.70
N SER A 153 14.82 0.38 7.20
CA SER A 153 15.83 -0.58 7.70
C SER A 153 16.66 -1.15 6.55
N ILE A 154 16.04 -1.50 5.42
CA ILE A 154 16.77 -1.94 4.21
C ILE A 154 17.62 -0.81 3.63
N ALA A 155 17.12 0.43 3.59
CA ALA A 155 17.91 1.58 3.16
C ALA A 155 19.14 1.81 4.07
N THR A 156 18.98 1.61 5.38
CA THR A 156 20.07 1.71 6.36
C THR A 156 21.08 0.58 6.17
N PHE A 157 20.63 -0.66 5.98
CA PHE A 157 21.50 -1.79 5.68
C PHE A 157 22.38 -1.51 4.45
N PHE A 158 21.77 -1.01 3.37
CA PHE A 158 22.50 -0.57 2.18
C PHE A 158 23.52 0.52 2.49
N GLY A 159 23.12 1.60 3.17
CA GLY A 159 24.00 2.71 3.50
C GLY A 159 25.18 2.32 4.40
N VAL A 160 24.96 1.40 5.34
CA VAL A 160 26.05 0.85 6.18
C VAL A 160 27.00 0.00 5.35
N GLN A 161 26.49 -0.92 4.53
CA GLN A 161 27.36 -1.79 3.74
C GLN A 161 28.14 -1.02 2.68
N SER A 162 27.43 -0.21 1.89
CA SER A 162 27.98 0.56 0.77
C SER A 162 28.82 1.73 1.28
N GLY A 163 28.22 2.65 2.03
CA GLY A 163 28.85 3.92 2.40
C GLY A 163 29.81 3.85 3.60
N LEU A 164 29.55 2.99 4.59
CA LEU A 164 30.38 2.92 5.81
C LEU A 164 31.42 1.79 5.75
N SER A 165 30.98 0.54 5.57
CA SER A 165 31.87 -0.62 5.60
C SER A 165 32.80 -0.63 4.39
N MET A 166 32.24 -0.71 3.18
CA MET A 166 33.05 -0.66 1.95
C MET A 166 33.76 0.67 1.83
N GLY A 167 33.09 1.79 2.13
CA GLY A 167 33.71 3.11 2.12
C GLY A 167 34.91 3.27 3.03
N SER A 168 34.89 2.71 4.25
CA SER A 168 36.06 2.78 5.15
C SER A 168 37.26 2.00 4.63
N ILE A 169 37.02 0.90 3.91
CA ILE A 169 38.08 0.08 3.29
C ILE A 169 38.61 0.79 2.03
N TYR A 170 37.72 1.19 1.13
CA TYR A 170 38.07 1.83 -0.13
C TYR A 170 38.90 3.09 0.07
N ASN A 171 38.49 3.95 1.02
CA ASN A 171 39.20 5.19 1.31
C ASN A 171 40.49 4.99 2.12
N ALA A 172 40.76 3.79 2.65
CA ALA A 172 42.01 3.51 3.34
C ALA A 172 43.17 3.19 2.37
N GLU A 173 42.85 2.89 1.10
CA GLU A 173 43.83 2.56 0.05
C GLU A 173 44.19 3.76 -0.84
N VAL A 174 43.47 4.87 -0.69
CA VAL A 174 43.71 6.17 -1.36
C VAL A 174 44.53 7.08 -0.46
#